data_AF-A0A9X4JF71-F1
#
_entry.id   AF-A0A9X4JF71-F1
#
_cell.length_a   1.000
_cell.length_b   1.000
_cell.length_c   1.000
_cell.angle_alpha   90.00
_cell.angle_beta   90.00
_cell.angle_gamma   90.00
#
_symmetry.space_group_name_H-M   'P 1'
#
loop_
_entity.id
_entity.type
_entity.pdbx_description
1 polymer ?
#
loop_
_entity_poly.entity_id
_entity_poly.type
_entity_poly.pdbx_seq_one_letter_code
_entity_poly.pdbx_strand_id
1 'polypeptide(L)' 'MRSFLSLVFRYVGSTIFYLIILPLFVFGIFAYIVLLNTPEVPYGALVFFAIAAIAGVYCLFVVFDKKLTRKEKLDKLFGR' A
#
# COMPACT_ATOMS: atom_id res chain seq x y z
N MET A 1 -7.91 -3.23 -29.59
CA MET A 1 -8.70 -3.55 -28.38
C MET A 1 -7.87 -3.75 -27.09
N ARG A 2 -6.66 -4.35 -27.10
CA ARG A 2 -5.85 -4.59 -25.89
C ARG A 2 -5.44 -3.32 -25.11
N SER A 3 -5.34 -2.16 -25.76
CA SER A 3 -4.87 -0.92 -25.13
C SER A 3 -5.88 -0.25 -24.20
N PHE A 4 -7.18 -0.31 -24.53
CA PHE A 4 -8.22 0.38 -23.75
C PHE A 4 -8.50 -0.33 -22.42
N LEU A 5 -8.59 -1.66 -22.44
CA LEU A 5 -8.75 -2.50 -21.25
C LEU A 5 -7.58 -2.32 -20.27
N SER A 6 -6.35 -2.27 -20.77
CA SER A 6 -5.15 -1.95 -19.99
C SER A 6 -5.24 -0.57 -19.33
N LEU A 7 -5.72 0.43 -20.06
CA LEU A 7 -5.91 1.78 -19.54
C LEU A 7 -6.97 1.81 -18.44
N VAL A 8 -8.12 1.17 -18.66
CA VAL A 8 -9.23 1.09 -17.71
C VAL A 8 -8.79 0.37 -16.43
N PHE A 9 -8.13 -0.79 -16.53
CA PHE A 9 -7.59 -1.48 -15.35
C PHE A 9 -6.57 -0.64 -14.59
N ARG A 10 -5.78 0.18 -15.29
CA ARG A 10 -4.80 1.07 -14.66
C ARG A 10 -5.47 2.21 -13.89
N TYR A 11 -6.52 2.80 -14.46
CA TYR A 11 -7.29 3.85 -13.79
C TYR A 11 -8.12 3.29 -12.65
N VAL A 12 -8.81 2.18 -12.86
CA VAL A 12 -9.60 1.50 -11.82
C VAL A 12 -8.70 1.02 -10.68
N GLY A 13 -7.55 0.41 -10.98
CA GLY A 13 -6.58 -0.01 -9.97
C GLY A 13 -5.98 1.17 -9.19
N SER A 14 -5.67 2.28 -9.87
CA SER A 14 -5.20 3.51 -9.22
C SER A 14 -6.28 4.11 -8.33
N THR A 15 -7.53 4.18 -8.81
CA THR A 15 -8.66 4.72 -8.07
C THR A 15 -8.97 3.86 -6.84
N ILE A 16 -8.99 2.53 -6.97
CA ILE A 16 -9.15 1.61 -5.85
C ILE A 16 -8.00 1.77 -4.84
N PHE A 17 -6.76 1.90 -5.31
CA PHE A 17 -5.63 2.11 -4.43
C PHE A 17 -5.76 3.41 -3.62
N TYR A 18 -6.08 4.54 -4.27
CA TYR A 18 -6.18 5.83 -3.58
C TYR A 18 -7.46 5.99 -2.75
N LEU A 19 -8.60 5.44 -3.18
CA LEU A 19 -9.88 5.60 -2.50
C LEU A 19 -10.16 4.53 -1.44
N ILE A 20 -9.54 3.36 -1.54
CA ILE A 20 -9.86 2.23 -0.64
C ILE A 20 -8.62 1.83 0.14
N ILE A 21 -7.52 1.49 -0.55
CA ILE A 21 -6.34 0.94 0.12
C ILE A 21 -5.65 2.00 0.99
N LEU A 22 -5.48 3.23 0.47
CA LEU A 22 -4.83 4.30 1.23
C LEU A 22 -5.63 4.71 2.48
N PRO A 23 -6.96 4.92 2.44
CA PRO A 23 -7.73 5.21 3.64
C PRO A 23 -7.77 4.05 4.63
N LEU A 24 -7.87 2.80 4.16
CA LEU A 24 -7.80 1.62 5.04
C LEU A 24 -6.44 1.50 5.72
N PHE A 25 -5.36 1.82 5.02
CA PHE A 25 -4.02 1.81 5.59
C PHE A 25 -3.86 2.88 6.68
N VAL A 26 -4.31 4.11 6.41
CA VAL A 26 -4.29 5.21 7.38
C VAL A 26 -5.19 4.91 8.59
N PHE A 27 -6.39 4.38 8.36
CA PHE A 27 -7.31 3.97 9.41
C PHE A 27 -6.75 2.80 10.23
N GLY A 28 -6.08 1.85 9.57
CA GLY A 28 -5.36 0.76 10.21
C GLY A 28 -4.25 1.26 11.13
N ILE A 29 -3.45 2.24 10.69
CA ILE A 29 -2.42 2.86 11.53
C ILE A 29 -3.04 3.56 12.73
N PHE A 30 -4.12 4.32 12.54
CA PHE A 30 -4.81 5.01 13.64
C PHE A 30 -5.42 4.02 14.64
N ALA A 31 -6.17 3.03 14.15
CA ALA A 31 -6.75 1.99 14.98
C ALA A 31 -5.67 1.21 15.74
N TYR A 32 -4.52 0.98 15.11
CA TYR A 32 -3.39 0.30 15.73
C TYR A 32 -2.68 1.16 16.80
N ILE A 33 -2.52 2.46 16.59
CA ILE A 33 -2.01 3.39 17.62
C ILE A 33 -2.95 3.42 18.83
N VAL A 34 -4.27 3.40 18.58
CA VAL A 34 -5.27 3.30 19.66
C VAL A 34 -5.15 1.95 20.36
N LEU A 35 -5.03 0.85 19.60
CA LEU A 35 -4.88 -0.49 20.14
C LEU A 35 -3.63 -0.58 21.03
N LEU A 36 -2.47 -0.09 20.58
CA LEU A 36 -1.20 -0.10 21.32
C LEU A 36 -1.24 0.64 22.66
N ASN A 37 -2.13 1.61 22.81
CA ASN A 37 -2.34 2.29 24.09
C ASN A 37 -3.25 1.51 25.06
N THR A 38 -3.76 0.35 24.63
CA THR A 38 -4.55 -0.57 25.45
C THR A 38 -3.63 -1.65 26.02
N PRO A 39 -3.66 -1.95 27.32
CA PRO A 39 -2.71 -2.89 27.95
C PRO A 39 -2.86 -4.36 27.51
N GLU A 40 -3.91 -4.73 26.77
CA GLU A 40 -4.23 -6.11 26.40
C GLU A 40 -3.84 -6.51 24.96
N VAL A 41 -2.96 -5.77 24.28
CA VAL A 41 -2.65 -6.08 22.88
C VAL A 41 -1.83 -7.37 22.74
N PRO A 42 -2.27 -8.33 21.92
CA PRO A 42 -1.45 -9.49 21.57
C PRO A 42 -0.29 -9.07 20.64
N TYR A 43 0.95 -9.34 21.08
CA TYR A 43 2.19 -9.04 20.34
C TYR A 43 2.22 -9.58 18.90
N GLY A 44 1.42 -10.60 18.57
CA GLY A 44 1.27 -11.10 17.20
C GLY A 44 0.65 -10.08 16.24
N ALA A 45 -0.33 -9.31 16.69
CA ALA A 45 -0.95 -8.24 15.88
C ALA A 45 0.04 -7.11 15.60
N LEU A 46 0.91 -6.82 16.56
CA LEU A 46 2.02 -5.88 16.45
C LEU A 46 2.98 -6.24 15.32
N VAL A 47 3.41 -7.50 15.27
CA VAL A 47 4.34 -8.00 14.26
C VAL A 47 3.72 -8.00 12.87
N PHE A 48 2.48 -8.48 12.73
CA PHE A 48 1.77 -8.45 11.45
C PHE A 48 1.62 -7.03 10.91
N PHE A 49 1.27 -6.08 11.79
CA PHE A 49 1.12 -4.68 11.40
C PHE A 49 2.46 -4.05 11.01
N ALA A 50 3.52 -4.30 11.78
CA ALA A 50 4.86 -3.80 11.46
C ALA A 50 5.34 -4.30 10.08
N ILE A 51 5.11 -5.58 9.76
CA ILE A 51 5.45 -6.16 8.45
C ILE A 51 4.65 -5.47 7.33
N ALA A 52 3.34 -5.30 7.52
CA ALA A 52 2.50 -4.61 6.55
C ALA A 52 2.89 -3.14 6.37
N ALA A 53 3.27 -2.45 7.45
CA ALA A 53 3.73 -1.07 7.42
C ALA A 53 5.05 -0.94 6.64
N ILE A 54 6.02 -1.83 6.86
CA ILE A 54 7.29 -1.85 6.10
C ILE A 54 7.02 -2.03 4.61
N ALA A 55 6.15 -2.96 4.24
CA ALA A 55 5.76 -3.18 2.84
C ALA A 55 5.06 -1.94 2.25
N GLY A 56 4.14 -1.32 2.99
CA GLY A 56 3.46 -0.09 2.59
C GLY A 56 4.42 1.08 2.39
N VAL A 57 5.38 1.26 3.29
CA VAL A 57 6.42 2.30 3.20
C VAL A 57 7.31 2.07 1.98
N TYR A 58 7.75 0.82 1.73
CA TYR A 58 8.50 0.48 0.52
C TYR A 58 7.71 0.83 -0.75
N CYS A 59 6.42 0.46 -0.79
CA CYS A 59 5.54 0.81 -1.91
C CYS A 59 5.46 2.32 -2.13
N LEU A 60 5.32 3.11 -1.05
CA LEU A 60 5.29 4.58 -1.15
C LEU A 60 6.62 5.12 -1.69
N PHE A 61 7.77 4.63 -1.22
CA PHE A 61 9.06 5.06 -1.75
C PHE A 61 9.20 4.81 -3.25
N VAL A 62 8.80 3.62 -3.73
CA VAL A 62 8.85 3.29 -5.17
C VAL A 62 7.87 4.15 -5.98
N VAL A 63 6.67 4.41 -5.45
CA VAL A 63 5.66 5.24 -6.14
C VAL A 63 6.07 6.72 -6.19
N PHE A 64 6.66 7.26 -5.12
CA PHE A 64 7.07 8.67 -5.04
C PHE A 64 8.43 8.96 -5.64
N ASP A 65 9.25 7.96 -5.91
CA ASP A 65 10.52 8.15 -6.58
C ASP A 65 10.31 8.73 -7.99
N LYS A 66 10.76 9.96 -8.19
CA LYS A 66 10.63 10.70 -9.46
C LYS A 66 11.63 10.23 -10.51
N LYS A 67 12.65 9.46 -10.14
CA LYS A 67 13.68 8.94 -11.05
C LYS A 67 13.22 7.69 -11.81
N LEU A 68 12.25 6.96 -11.26
CA LEU A 68 11.74 5.73 -11.86
C LEU A 68 10.64 6.00 -12.88
N THR A 69 10.79 5.42 -14.07
CA THR A 69 9.73 5.38 -15.07
C THR A 69 8.59 4.46 -14.63
N ARG A 70 7.41 4.66 -15.21
CA ARG A 70 6.20 3.94 -14.81
C ARG A 70 6.29 2.42 -14.97
N LYS A 71 7.16 1.90 -15.85
CA LYS A 71 7.46 0.47 -16.00
C LYS A 71 8.36 -0.02 -14.87
N GLU A 72 9.45 0.67 -14.58
CA GLU A 72 10.39 0.28 -13.53
C GLU A 72 9.74 0.30 -12.13
N LYS A 73 8.76 1.19 -11.90
CA LYS A 73 7.94 1.16 -10.67
C LYS A 73 7.12 -0.11 -10.55
N LEU A 74 6.53 -0.57 -11.66
CA LEU A 74 5.74 -1.80 -11.70
C LEU A 74 6.62 -3.02 -11.49
N ASP A 75 7.79 -3.07 -12.12
CA ASP A 75 8.76 -4.17 -11.94
C ASP A 75 9.27 -4.24 -10.49
N LYS A 76 9.58 -3.10 -9.87
CA LYS A 76 10.01 -3.06 -8.45
C LYS A 76 8.92 -3.44 -7.44
N LEU A 77 7.65 -3.23 -7.77
CA LEU A 77 6.51 -3.54 -6.87
C LEU A 77 6.01 -4.98 -7.04
N PHE A 78 6.08 -5.52 -8.26
CA PHE A 78 5.49 -6.82 -8.60
C PHE A 78 6.52 -7.88 -9.03
N GLY A 79 7.81 -7.54 -9.04
CA GLY A 79 8.92 -8.47 -9.30
C GLY A 79 8.94 -9.04 -10.71
N ARG A 80 8.49 -8.27 -11.71
CA ARG A 80 8.52 -8.65 -13.13
C ARG A 80 9.72 -8.11 -13.87
#